data_AF-A0A2W6T9Z3-F1
#
_entry.id   AF-A0A2W6T9Z3-F1
#
_cell.length_a   1.000
_cell.length_b   1.000
_cell.length_c   1.000
_cell.angle_alpha   90.00
_cell.angle_beta   90.00
_cell.angle_gamma   90.00
#
_symmetry.space_group_name_H-M   'P 1'
#
loop_
_entity.id
_entity.type
_entity.pdbx_description
1 polymer ?
#
loop_
_entity_poly.entity_id
_entity_poly.type
_entity_poly.pdbx_seq_one_letter_code
_entity_poly.pdbx_strand_id
1 'polypeptide(L)'
;MPPALTTRLASIDQLRGTVVLLMLIDHVRETFYLQHQVSDPMDVTSVSPALFSFRLLAHLCAPVFVLLTGLSAWLYGQRQPDPRRATAAFLLKRGLFLVVLELTLVNFAWTFQFPASTLYLQVIWAIGLSMIALAGLLWLPR
;
A
#
# COMPACT_ATOMS: atom_id res chain seq x y z
N MET A 1 -27.72 5.03 24.55
CA MET A 1 -26.82 3.86 24.39
C MET A 1 -25.44 4.36 24.02
N PRO A 2 -24.40 4.16 24.83
CA PRO A 2 -23.04 4.47 24.40
C PRO A 2 -22.70 3.60 23.19
N PRO A 3 -21.99 4.14 22.17
CA PRO A 3 -21.60 3.36 21.01
C PRO A 3 -20.72 2.19 21.47
N ALA A 4 -21.05 0.98 21.01
CA ALA A 4 -20.22 -0.20 21.26
C ALA A 4 -18.78 0.11 20.82
N LEU A 5 -17.84 0.08 21.78
CA LEU A 5 -16.43 0.25 21.48
C LEU A 5 -16.02 -0.85 20.51
N THR A 6 -15.88 -0.51 19.24
CA THR A 6 -15.30 -1.42 18.25
C THR A 6 -13.90 -1.78 18.75
N THR A 7 -13.74 -2.99 19.26
CA THR A 7 -12.44 -3.52 19.68
C THR A 7 -11.52 -3.52 18.46
N ARG A 8 -10.66 -2.51 18.37
CA ARG A 8 -9.61 -2.44 17.35
C ARG A 8 -8.55 -3.45 17.72
N LEU A 9 -8.08 -4.20 16.73
CA LEU A 9 -7.03 -5.18 16.94
C LEU A 9 -5.70 -4.43 16.97
N ALA A 10 -5.22 -4.12 18.18
CA ALA A 10 -4.00 -3.35 18.39
C ALA A 10 -2.78 -3.95 17.67
N SER A 11 -2.69 -5.28 17.60
CA SER A 11 -1.62 -5.98 16.87
C SER A 11 -1.61 -5.67 15.37
N ILE A 12 -2.79 -5.58 14.74
CA ILE A 12 -2.91 -5.25 13.31
C ILE A 12 -2.52 -3.79 13.07
N ASP A 13 -2.96 -2.88 13.94
CA ASP A 13 -2.64 -1.47 13.81
C ASP A 13 -1.15 -1.20 14.06
N GLN A 14 -0.53 -1.88 15.04
CA GLN A 14 0.92 -1.82 15.28
C GLN A 14 1.72 -2.35 14.10
N LEU A 15 1.38 -3.53 13.57
CA LEU A 15 2.09 -4.11 12.43
C LEU A 15 1.98 -3.21 11.19
N ARG A 16 0.78 -2.69 10.89
CA ARG A 16 0.59 -1.74 9.80
C ARG A 16 1.45 -0.48 9.98
N GLY A 17 1.49 0.07 11.20
CA GLY A 17 2.30 1.24 11.52
C GLY A 17 3.80 1.00 11.28
N THR A 18 4.32 -0.12 11.77
CA THR A 18 5.74 -0.50 11.58
C THR A 18 6.07 -0.66 10.10
N VAL A 19 5.22 -1.34 9.33
CA VAL A 19 5.41 -1.55 7.89
C VAL A 19 5.44 -0.21 7.13
N VAL A 20 4.52 0.70 7.43
CA VAL A 20 4.49 2.05 6.82
C VAL A 20 5.73 2.86 7.20
N LEU A 21 6.19 2.77 8.46
CA LEU A 21 7.40 3.46 8.92
C LEU A 21 8.65 2.97 8.17
N LEU A 22 8.80 1.65 8.01
CA LEU A 22 9.92 1.06 7.28
C LEU A 22 9.91 1.47 5.80
N MET A 23 8.75 1.45 5.15
CA MET A 23 8.60 1.91 3.76
C MET A 23 8.93 3.40 3.62
N LEU A 24 8.53 4.24 4.57
CA LEU A 24 8.83 5.66 4.58
C LEU A 24 10.34 5.92 4.69
N ILE A 25 11.03 5.22 5.60
CA ILE A 25 12.49 5.35 5.76
C ILE A 25 13.21 4.98 4.46
N ASP A 26 12.78 3.92 3.78
CA ASP A 26 13.34 3.51 2.50
C ASP A 26 13.17 4.59 1.42
N HIS A 27 11.95 5.17 1.29
CA HIS A 27 11.67 6.24 0.33
C HIS A 27 12.41 7.55 0.62
N VAL A 28 12.47 7.95 1.89
CA VAL A 28 13.24 9.14 2.31
C VAL A 28 14.71 8.93 1.96
N ARG A 29 15.28 7.76 2.28
CA ARG A 29 16.66 7.45 1.92
C ARG A 29 16.88 7.46 0.41
N GLU A 30 15.98 6.89 -0.39
CA GLU A 30 16.09 6.93 -1.86
C GLU A 30 16.05 8.37 -2.42
N THR A 31 15.22 9.23 -1.82
CA THR A 31 15.09 10.64 -2.23
C THR A 31 16.29 11.50 -1.80
N PHE A 32 16.84 11.29 -0.60
CA PHE A 32 17.97 12.07 -0.07
C PHE A 32 19.33 11.54 -0.56
N TYR A 33 19.46 10.24 -0.81
CA TYR A 33 20.67 9.60 -1.32
C TYR A 33 20.59 9.28 -2.82
N LEU A 34 19.98 10.18 -3.61
CA LEU A 34 19.97 10.11 -5.08
C LEU A 34 21.38 9.97 -5.69
N GLN A 35 22.43 10.40 -4.97
CA GLN A 35 23.83 10.28 -5.40
C GLN A 35 24.45 8.89 -5.17
N HIS A 36 23.75 7.98 -4.47
CA HIS A 36 24.09 6.56 -4.32
C HIS A 36 22.93 5.70 -4.83
N GLN A 37 22.50 5.97 -6.07
CA GLN A 37 21.54 5.12 -6.76
C GLN A 37 22.12 3.72 -6.91
N VAL A 38 21.43 2.77 -6.32
CA VAL A 38 21.74 1.35 -6.46
C VAL A 38 21.13 0.90 -7.79
N SER A 39 21.96 0.39 -8.68
CA SER A 39 21.54 -0.18 -9.97
C SER A 39 20.49 -1.29 -9.75
N ASP A 40 19.53 -1.40 -10.67
CA ASP A 40 18.61 -2.52 -10.76
C ASP A 40 18.99 -3.34 -12.01
N PRO A 41 19.48 -4.59 -11.90
CA PRO A 41 19.55 -5.44 -10.71
C PRO A 41 20.63 -5.04 -9.71
N MET A 42 20.31 -5.20 -8.42
CA MET A 42 21.21 -4.89 -7.31
C MET A 42 22.39 -5.85 -7.27
N ASP A 43 23.61 -5.34 -7.50
CA ASP A 43 24.82 -6.12 -7.32
C ASP A 43 25.16 -6.21 -5.83
N VAL A 44 25.01 -7.42 -5.29
CA VAL A 44 25.24 -7.74 -3.87
C VAL A 44 26.70 -7.53 -3.47
N THR A 45 27.63 -7.51 -4.44
CA THR A 45 29.06 -7.33 -4.19
C THR A 45 29.48 -5.86 -4.07
N SER A 46 28.69 -4.93 -4.63
CA SER A 46 29.01 -3.50 -4.65
C SER A 46 28.16 -2.67 -3.68
N VAL A 47 27.09 -3.24 -3.12
CA VAL A 47 26.14 -2.53 -2.26
C VAL A 47 26.40 -2.82 -0.79
N SER A 48 26.35 -1.80 0.06
CA SER A 48 26.57 -2.01 1.49
C SER A 48 25.48 -2.91 2.11
N PRO A 49 25.83 -3.79 3.06
CA PRO A 49 24.88 -4.73 3.65
C PRO A 49 23.64 -4.06 4.24
N ALA A 50 23.80 -2.86 4.80
CA ALA A 50 22.69 -2.08 5.34
C ALA A 50 21.65 -1.72 4.26
N LEU A 51 22.09 -1.27 3.08
CA LEU A 51 21.19 -0.87 1.99
C LEU A 51 20.45 -2.08 1.40
N PHE A 52 21.13 -3.21 1.30
CA PHE A 52 20.50 -4.48 0.93
C PHE A 52 19.41 -4.88 1.92
N SER A 53 19.68 -4.78 3.24
CA SER A 53 18.68 -5.07 4.27
C SER A 53 17.45 -4.17 4.19
N PHE A 54 17.61 -2.85 4.01
CA PHE A 54 16.47 -1.94 3.86
C PHE A 54 15.62 -2.26 2.63
N ARG A 55 16.25 -2.54 1.49
CA ARG A 55 15.54 -2.93 0.26
C ARG A 55 14.77 -4.24 0.46
N LEU A 56 15.40 -5.24 1.06
CA LEU A 56 14.76 -6.53 1.35
C LEU A 56 13.56 -6.36 2.28
N LEU A 57 13.71 -5.53 3.33
CA LEU A 57 12.62 -5.17 4.24
C LEU A 57 11.47 -4.48 3.50
N ALA A 58 11.76 -3.53 2.61
CA ALA A 58 10.74 -2.85 1.82
C ALA A 58 9.98 -3.81 0.90
N HIS A 59 10.68 -4.75 0.25
CA HIS A 59 10.06 -5.80 -0.58
C HIS A 59 9.18 -6.77 0.22
N LEU A 60 9.48 -7.01 1.50
CA LEU A 60 8.62 -7.80 2.39
C LEU A 60 7.44 -6.99 2.96
N CYS A 61 7.66 -5.70 3.21
CA CYS A 61 6.67 -4.78 3.77
C CYS A 61 5.47 -4.58 2.83
N ALA A 62 5.72 -4.44 1.52
CA ALA A 62 4.64 -4.26 0.55
C ALA A 62 3.61 -5.42 0.55
N PRO A 63 3.98 -6.70 0.38
CA PRO A 63 3.05 -7.82 0.49
C PRO A 63 2.31 -7.89 1.82
N VAL A 64 3.01 -7.64 2.94
CA VAL A 64 2.39 -7.66 4.27
C VAL A 64 1.33 -6.56 4.38
N PHE A 65 1.62 -5.35 3.91
CA PHE A 65 0.66 -4.25 3.90
C PHE A 65 -0.61 -4.59 3.09
N VAL A 66 -0.45 -5.23 1.94
CA VAL A 66 -1.57 -5.69 1.10
C VAL A 66 -2.40 -6.74 1.84
N LEU A 67 -1.76 -7.74 2.43
CA LEU A 67 -2.44 -8.79 3.20
C LEU A 67 -3.24 -8.19 4.37
N LEU A 68 -2.67 -7.26 5.12
CA LEU A 68 -3.37 -6.59 6.23
C LEU A 68 -4.54 -5.72 5.74
N THR A 69 -4.39 -5.08 4.59
CA THR A 69 -5.47 -4.29 3.97
C THR A 69 -6.63 -5.19 3.54
N GLY A 70 -6.34 -6.34 2.92
CA GLY A 70 -7.34 -7.34 2.56
C GLY A 70 -8.02 -7.97 3.78
N LEU A 71 -7.24 -8.35 4.80
CA LEU A 71 -7.76 -8.91 6.05
C LEU A 71 -8.68 -7.92 6.77
N SER A 72 -8.31 -6.63 6.79
CA SER A 72 -9.15 -5.56 7.36
C SER A 72 -10.48 -5.41 6.61
N ALA A 73 -10.47 -5.52 5.29
CA ALA A 73 -11.68 -5.49 4.47
C ALA A 73 -12.60 -6.68 4.78
N TRP A 74 -12.03 -7.89 4.91
CA TRP A 74 -12.78 -9.10 5.24
C TRP A 74 -13.41 -9.05 6.65
N LEU A 75 -12.63 -8.62 7.66
CA LEU A 75 -13.13 -8.43 9.02
C LEU A 75 -14.22 -7.34 9.10
N TYR A 76 -14.12 -6.29 8.28
CA TYR A 76 -15.14 -5.26 8.16
C TYR A 76 -16.44 -5.80 7.56
N GLY A 77 -16.33 -6.61 6.49
CA GLY A 77 -17.47 -7.24 5.83
C GLY A 77 -18.27 -8.16 6.74
N GLN A 78 -17.60 -9.02 7.51
CA GLN A 78 -18.27 -9.98 8.40
C GLN A 78 -19.10 -9.35 9.52
N ARG A 79 -18.83 -8.10 9.88
CA ARG A 79 -19.59 -7.36 10.90
C ARG A 79 -20.87 -6.73 10.36
N GLN A 80 -21.10 -6.78 9.05
CA GLN A 80 -22.21 -6.12 8.38
C GLN A 80 -23.29 -7.12 7.97
N PRO A 81 -24.58 -6.70 7.93
CA PRO A 81 -25.70 -7.57 7.56
C PRO A 81 -25.62 -8.07 6.10
N ASP A 82 -24.99 -7.31 5.20
CA ASP A 82 -24.68 -7.74 3.83
C ASP A 82 -23.16 -7.70 3.60
N PRO A 83 -22.44 -8.79 3.93
CA PRO A 83 -20.99 -8.82 3.93
C PRO A 83 -20.38 -8.63 2.54
N ARG A 84 -21.06 -9.10 1.48
CA ARG A 84 -20.55 -9.01 0.11
C ARG A 84 -20.62 -7.57 -0.40
N ARG A 85 -21.78 -6.91 -0.28
CA ARG A 85 -21.92 -5.51 -0.72
C ARG A 85 -21.05 -4.57 0.08
N ALA A 86 -20.98 -4.75 1.41
CA ALA A 86 -20.16 -3.90 2.27
C ALA A 86 -18.66 -4.01 1.94
N THR A 87 -18.16 -5.24 1.73
CA THR A 87 -16.75 -5.47 1.39
C THR A 87 -16.41 -4.94 0.00
N ALA A 88 -17.26 -5.18 -0.99
CA ALA A 88 -17.06 -4.69 -2.35
C ALA A 88 -17.06 -3.15 -2.41
N ALA A 89 -18.00 -2.49 -1.75
CA ALA A 89 -18.06 -1.03 -1.69
C ALA A 89 -16.85 -0.42 -0.96
N PHE A 90 -16.39 -1.07 0.12
CA PHE A 90 -15.19 -0.66 0.86
C PHE A 90 -13.93 -0.75 -0.01
N LEU A 91 -13.73 -1.90 -0.68
CA LEU A 91 -12.61 -2.14 -1.57
C LEU A 91 -12.61 -1.16 -2.75
N LEU A 92 -13.76 -0.92 -3.37
CA LEU A 92 -13.88 -0.06 -4.55
C LEU A 92 -13.61 1.41 -4.20
N LYS A 93 -14.24 1.94 -3.13
CA LYS A 93 -14.02 3.33 -2.70
C LYS A 93 -12.56 3.59 -2.33
N ARG A 94 -11.94 2.69 -1.57
CA ARG A 94 -10.53 2.84 -1.17
C ARG A 94 -9.58 2.58 -2.32
N GLY A 95 -9.82 1.58 -3.15
CA GLY A 95 -8.99 1.27 -4.31
C GLY A 95 -8.96 2.42 -5.29
N LEU A 96 -10.13 3.01 -5.61
CA LEU A 96 -10.22 4.19 -6.47
C LEU A 96 -9.51 5.39 -5.86
N PHE A 97 -9.67 5.61 -4.54
CA PHE A 97 -8.95 6.67 -3.84
C PHE A 97 -7.43 6.50 -3.95
N LEU A 98 -6.90 5.29 -3.78
CA LEU A 98 -5.46 5.02 -3.91
C LEU A 98 -4.96 5.25 -5.35
N VAL A 99 -5.72 4.84 -6.36
CA VAL A 99 -5.35 5.08 -7.77
C VAL A 99 -5.31 6.59 -8.08
N VAL A 100 -6.32 7.35 -7.64
CA VAL A 100 -6.36 8.80 -7.85
C VAL A 100 -5.24 9.49 -7.08
N LEU A 101 -5.00 9.08 -5.83
CA LEU A 101 -3.93 9.62 -5.00
C LEU A 101 -2.56 9.42 -5.66
N GLU A 102 -2.31 8.26 -6.25
CA GLU A 102 -1.07 7.99 -6.97
C GLU A 102 -0.92 8.94 -8.17
N LEU A 103 -1.94 8.97 -9.04
CA LEU A 103 -1.90 9.72 -10.30
C LEU A 103 -1.82 11.23 -10.09
N THR A 104 -2.24 11.73 -8.93
CA THR A 104 -2.27 13.16 -8.61
C THR A 104 -1.17 13.53 -7.63
N LEU A 105 -1.35 13.23 -6.35
CA LEU A 105 -0.50 13.71 -5.27
C LEU A 105 0.89 13.05 -5.28
N VAL A 106 0.96 11.73 -5.47
CA VAL A 106 2.25 11.02 -5.43
C VAL A 106 3.09 11.36 -6.65
N ASN A 107 2.50 11.33 -7.85
CA ASN A 107 3.18 11.76 -9.06
C ASN A 107 3.62 13.23 -8.98
N PHE A 108 2.78 14.12 -8.45
CA PHE A 108 3.18 15.51 -8.25
C PHE A 108 4.31 15.67 -7.22
N ALA A 109 4.25 14.94 -6.10
CA ALA A 109 5.27 14.98 -5.05
C ALA A 109 6.64 14.51 -5.53
N TRP A 110 6.68 13.61 -6.53
CA TRP A 110 7.93 13.11 -7.10
C TRP A 110 8.44 13.96 -8.28
N THR A 111 7.55 14.40 -9.17
CA THR A 111 7.97 15.11 -10.39
C THR A 111 8.03 16.64 -10.21
N PHE A 112 7.38 17.20 -9.17
CA PHE A 112 7.27 18.65 -8.92
C PHE A 112 6.82 19.50 -10.14
N GLN A 113 6.28 18.87 -11.18
CA GLN A 113 5.80 19.51 -12.41
C GLN A 113 4.39 19.00 -12.76
N PHE A 114 3.53 19.90 -13.26
CA PHE A 114 2.18 19.59 -13.72
C PHE A 114 2.02 20.07 -15.17
N PRO A 115 1.76 19.20 -16.17
CA PRO A 115 1.65 17.73 -16.13
C PRO A 115 3.02 17.04 -16.05
N ALA A 116 3.11 15.94 -15.28
CA ALA A 116 4.33 15.14 -15.15
C ALA A 116 4.70 14.50 -16.49
N SER A 117 5.94 14.67 -16.95
CA SER A 117 6.44 14.04 -18.19
C SER A 117 6.58 12.53 -18.06
N THR A 118 6.69 12.02 -16.83
CA THR A 118 6.87 10.59 -16.52
C THR A 118 5.88 10.21 -15.42
N LEU A 119 5.02 9.24 -15.69
CA LEU A 119 4.10 8.69 -14.69
C LEU A 119 4.80 7.58 -13.90
N TYR A 120 5.07 7.83 -12.63
CA TYR A 120 5.55 6.82 -11.70
C TYR A 120 4.35 6.05 -11.14
N LEU A 121 4.24 4.79 -11.54
CA LEU A 121 3.20 3.86 -11.09
C LEU A 121 3.81 2.94 -10.03
N GLN A 122 3.74 3.34 -8.76
CA GLN A 122 4.33 2.61 -7.65
C GLN A 122 3.38 1.53 -7.11
N VAL A 123 3.81 0.89 -6.02
CA VAL A 123 3.07 -0.17 -5.32
C VAL A 123 1.64 0.25 -4.95
N ILE A 124 1.41 1.52 -4.57
CA ILE A 124 0.08 2.01 -4.17
C ILE A 124 -0.95 1.85 -5.30
N TRP A 125 -0.54 2.12 -6.55
CA TRP A 125 -1.40 1.94 -7.72
C TRP A 125 -1.77 0.48 -7.96
N ALA A 126 -0.79 -0.42 -7.89
CA ALA A 126 -1.01 -1.86 -8.05
C ALA A 126 -1.97 -2.41 -6.98
N ILE A 127 -1.87 -1.90 -5.74
CA ILE A 127 -2.79 -2.24 -4.65
C ILE A 127 -4.20 -1.71 -4.95
N GLY A 128 -4.31 -0.46 -5.38
CA GLY A 128 -5.59 0.16 -5.72
C GLY A 128 -6.34 -0.63 -6.80
N LEU A 129 -5.63 -1.01 -7.88
CA LEU A 129 -6.18 -1.87 -8.93
C LEU A 129 -6.55 -3.26 -8.42
N SER A 130 -5.71 -3.88 -7.60
CA SER A 130 -6.01 -5.21 -7.04
C SER A 130 -7.28 -5.18 -6.18
N MET A 131 -7.49 -4.11 -5.40
CA MET A 131 -8.72 -3.91 -4.61
C MET A 131 -9.96 -3.74 -5.51
N ILE A 132 -9.84 -2.97 -6.60
CA ILE A 132 -10.93 -2.77 -7.57
C ILE A 132 -11.27 -4.10 -8.28
N ALA A 133 -10.25 -4.83 -8.73
CA ALA A 133 -10.42 -6.14 -9.36
C ALA A 133 -11.11 -7.13 -8.41
N LEU A 134 -10.67 -7.19 -7.15
CA LEU A 134 -11.26 -8.08 -6.14
C LEU A 134 -12.69 -7.67 -5.77
N ALA A 135 -13.00 -6.37 -5.78
CA ALA A 135 -14.37 -5.88 -5.64
C ALA A 135 -15.26 -6.37 -6.79
N GLY A 136 -14.77 -6.36 -8.03
CA GLY A 136 -15.49 -6.90 -9.20
C GLY A 136 -15.68 -8.41 -9.13
N LEU A 137 -14.61 -9.15 -8.78
CA LEU A 137 -14.65 -10.60 -8.60
C LEU A 137 -15.64 -11.06 -7.51
N LEU A 138 -15.86 -10.23 -6.47
CA LEU A 138 -16.84 -10.51 -5.42
C LEU A 138 -18.29 -10.57 -5.93
N TRP A 139 -18.58 -9.94 -7.07
CA TRP A 139 -19.90 -9.93 -7.71
C TRP A 139 -20.07 -11.01 -8.76
N LEU A 140 -19.01 -11.77 -9.07
CA LEU A 140 -19.12 -12.89 -10.00
C LEU A 140 -19.99 -13.99 -9.34
N PRO A 141 -21.11 -14.40 -9.96
CA PRO A 141 -21.91 -15.50 -9.45
C PRO A 141 -21.06 -16.78 -9.45
N ARG A 142 -21.18 -17.55 -8.37
CA ARG A 142 -20.55 -18.87 -8.24
C ARG A 142 -21.30 -19.91 -9.05
#